data_AF-A0A2D5MVQ5-F1
#
_entry.id   AF-A0A2D5MVQ5-F1
#
_cell.length_a   1.000
_cell.length_b   1.000
_cell.length_c   1.000
_cell.angle_alpha   90.00
_cell.angle_beta   90.00
_cell.angle_gamma   90.00
#
_symmetry.space_group_name_H-M   'P 1'
#
loop_
_entity.id
_entity.type
_entity.pdbx_description
1 polymer ?
#
loop_
_entity_poly.entity_id
_entity_poly.type
_entity_poly.pdbx_seq_one_letter_code
_entity_poly.pdbx_strand_id
1 'polypeptide(L)'
;MTIGHLIECFASKLACYTGKRADATAFANNDLDAMSKEMKSYGFHPYGDETLMDGRTGELMTGSKIFMGPVYYQRLRHMVGDKLHVRMPGAPRSILSKQPVAGRGNNGGHRLGEMESTCIAANGAALVHKSLWQQSDKSCWRYCKCGVYNAKDALECIVCKSMELQDIEVPYTWKLLCDELRQCGIKVT
;
A
#
# COMPACT_ATOMS: atom_id res chain seq x y z
N MET A 1 25.88 3.67 -3.41
CA MET A 1 26.40 3.03 -4.65
C MET A 1 26.68 1.57 -4.36
N THR A 2 26.07 0.62 -5.08
CA THR A 2 26.09 -0.83 -4.78
C THR A 2 27.10 -1.58 -5.66
N ILE A 3 28.38 -1.19 -5.59
CA ILE A 3 29.43 -1.80 -6.44
C ILE A 3 29.66 -3.28 -6.14
N GLY A 4 29.39 -3.71 -4.89
CA GLY A 4 29.53 -5.10 -4.47
C GLY A 4 28.67 -6.07 -5.29
N HIS A 5 27.51 -5.65 -5.78
CA HIS A 5 26.66 -6.48 -6.64
C HIS A 5 27.35 -6.80 -7.97
N LEU A 6 28.09 -5.84 -8.53
CA LEU A 6 28.86 -6.05 -9.77
C LEU A 6 30.04 -6.98 -9.52
N ILE A 7 30.75 -6.79 -8.42
CA ILE A 7 31.89 -7.63 -8.03
C ILE A 7 31.43 -9.08 -7.77
N GLU A 8 30.29 -9.28 -7.09
CA GLU A 8 29.71 -10.60 -6.86
C GLU A 8 29.37 -11.31 -8.16
N CYS A 9 28.68 -10.62 -9.08
CA CYS A 9 28.33 -11.13 -10.40
C CYS A 9 29.55 -11.51 -11.25
N PHE A 10 30.63 -10.73 -11.13
CA PHE A 10 31.86 -10.99 -11.84
C PHE A 10 32.61 -12.20 -11.25
N ALA A 11 32.78 -12.24 -9.92
CA ALA A 11 33.46 -13.32 -9.22
C ALA A 11 32.71 -14.65 -9.32
N SER A 12 31.38 -14.61 -9.29
CA SER A 12 30.54 -15.81 -9.43
C SER A 12 30.64 -16.43 -10.81
N LYS A 13 30.71 -15.61 -11.86
CA LYS A 13 30.94 -16.08 -13.24
C LYS A 13 32.29 -16.80 -13.34
N LEU A 14 33.34 -16.21 -12.79
CA LEU A 14 34.67 -16.82 -12.74
C LEU A 14 34.65 -18.13 -11.92
N ALA A 15 33.94 -18.13 -10.78
CA ALA A 15 33.75 -19.31 -9.93
C ALA A 15 33.09 -20.48 -10.65
N CYS A 16 32.11 -20.20 -11.53
CA CYS A 16 31.45 -21.23 -12.34
C CYS A 16 32.41 -21.92 -13.32
N TYR A 17 33.34 -21.17 -13.95
CA TYR A 17 34.30 -21.75 -14.90
C TYR A 17 35.51 -22.40 -14.24
N THR A 18 35.97 -21.84 -13.13
CA THR A 18 37.07 -22.42 -12.34
C THR A 18 36.64 -23.64 -11.52
N GLY A 19 35.33 -23.80 -11.28
CA GLY A 19 34.76 -24.84 -10.42
C GLY A 19 35.08 -24.63 -8.94
N LYS A 20 35.56 -23.45 -8.55
CA LYS A 20 35.94 -23.11 -7.17
C LYS A 20 35.02 -22.04 -6.63
N ARG A 21 34.63 -22.18 -5.36
CA ARG A 21 33.86 -21.14 -4.67
C ARG A 21 34.75 -19.92 -4.45
N ALA A 22 34.35 -18.77 -4.99
CA ALA A 22 35.03 -17.51 -4.73
C ALA A 22 34.89 -17.12 -3.24
N ASP A 23 36.00 -16.68 -2.64
CA ASP A 23 36.00 -16.08 -1.31
C ASP A 23 35.47 -14.65 -1.41
N ALA A 24 34.47 -14.31 -0.61
CA ALA A 24 33.86 -12.99 -0.54
C ALA A 24 33.88 -12.44 0.90
N THR A 25 34.83 -12.90 1.72
CA THR A 25 35.03 -12.40 3.08
C THR A 25 35.38 -10.90 3.08
N ALA A 26 34.83 -10.18 4.06
CA ALA A 26 35.07 -8.76 4.20
C ALA A 26 36.57 -8.50 4.43
N PHE A 27 37.12 -7.50 3.72
CA PHE A 27 38.53 -7.08 3.79
C PHE A 27 39.56 -8.12 3.33
N ALA A 28 39.14 -9.20 2.66
CA ALA A 28 40.08 -10.08 1.98
C ALA A 28 40.76 -9.35 0.81
N ASN A 29 42.04 -9.65 0.60
CA ASN A 29 42.84 -9.11 -0.52
C ASN A 29 42.49 -9.83 -1.83
N ASN A 30 41.26 -9.63 -2.30
CA ASN A 30 40.82 -10.09 -3.61
C ASN A 30 41.12 -9.02 -4.66
N ASP A 31 42.13 -9.27 -5.48
CA ASP A 31 42.52 -8.35 -6.55
C ASP A 31 41.62 -8.52 -7.78
N LEU A 32 40.90 -7.44 -8.15
CA LEU A 32 40.04 -7.40 -9.33
C LEU A 32 40.85 -7.58 -10.62
N ASP A 33 42.08 -7.07 -10.66
CA ASP A 33 42.92 -7.17 -11.86
C ASP A 33 43.37 -8.61 -12.10
N ALA A 34 43.66 -9.36 -11.03
CA ALA A 34 43.96 -10.79 -11.11
C ALA A 34 42.76 -11.58 -11.66
N MET A 35 41.56 -11.34 -11.13
CA MET A 35 40.34 -11.99 -11.62
C MET A 35 40.03 -11.63 -13.08
N SER A 36 40.30 -10.38 -13.51
CA SER A 36 40.14 -9.97 -14.92
C SER A 36 41.05 -10.71 -15.89
N LYS A 37 42.30 -11.01 -15.47
CA LYS A 37 43.25 -11.79 -16.26
C LYS A 37 42.84 -13.25 -16.34
N GLU A 38 42.36 -13.80 -15.24
CA GLU A 38 41.84 -15.18 -15.19
C GLU A 38 40.60 -15.32 -16.08
N MET A 39 39.68 -14.38 -16.04
CA MET A 39 38.49 -14.35 -16.91
C MET A 39 38.88 -14.34 -18.41
N LYS A 40 39.88 -13.55 -18.79
CA LYS A 40 40.43 -13.56 -20.17
C LYS A 40 41.01 -14.92 -20.57
N SER A 41 41.63 -15.64 -19.63
CA SER A 41 42.22 -16.96 -19.92
C SER A 41 41.18 -18.00 -20.32
N TYR A 42 39.93 -17.82 -19.87
CA TYR A 42 38.78 -18.64 -20.25
C TYR A 42 38.05 -18.14 -21.52
N GLY A 43 38.59 -17.13 -22.22
CA GLY A 43 38.01 -16.60 -23.46
C GLY A 43 36.89 -15.57 -23.25
N PHE A 44 36.66 -15.12 -22.02
CA PHE A 44 35.66 -14.08 -21.71
C PHE A 44 36.25 -12.67 -21.75
N HIS A 45 35.37 -11.67 -21.84
CA HIS A 45 35.78 -10.28 -21.71
C HIS A 45 36.28 -9.99 -20.28
N PRO A 46 37.38 -9.21 -20.10
CA PRO A 46 37.95 -8.92 -18.77
C PRO A 46 36.99 -8.34 -17.76
N TYR A 47 36.03 -7.55 -18.23
CA TYR A 47 35.07 -6.85 -17.38
C TYR A 47 33.74 -7.60 -17.25
N GLY A 48 33.64 -8.81 -17.81
CA GLY A 48 32.43 -9.65 -17.73
C GLY A 48 31.34 -9.35 -18.77
N ASP A 49 31.52 -8.31 -19.59
CA ASP A 49 30.57 -7.94 -20.64
C ASP A 49 30.54 -8.93 -21.82
N GLU A 50 29.35 -9.19 -22.34
CA GLU A 50 29.11 -10.08 -23.49
C GLU A 50 28.21 -9.42 -24.54
N THR A 51 28.32 -9.87 -25.78
CA THR A 51 27.41 -9.47 -26.85
C THR A 51 26.26 -10.46 -26.92
N LEU A 52 25.03 -9.99 -26.69
CA LEU A 52 23.83 -10.81 -26.79
C LEU A 52 23.11 -10.60 -28.13
N MET A 53 22.30 -11.57 -28.51
CA MET A 53 21.34 -11.44 -29.61
C MET A 53 19.95 -11.14 -29.06
N ASP A 54 19.19 -10.28 -29.74
CA ASP A 54 17.79 -10.04 -29.40
C ASP A 54 16.97 -11.30 -29.72
N GLY A 55 16.29 -11.85 -28.70
CA GLY A 55 15.46 -13.05 -28.84
C GLY A 55 14.22 -12.86 -29.72
N ARG A 56 13.83 -11.62 -30.05
CA ARG A 56 12.71 -11.33 -30.95
C ARG A 56 13.13 -11.21 -32.41
N THR A 57 14.23 -10.50 -32.71
CA THR A 57 14.66 -10.21 -34.09
C THR A 57 15.79 -11.12 -34.57
N GLY A 58 16.55 -11.73 -33.66
CA GLY A 58 17.75 -12.50 -33.98
C GLY A 58 18.98 -11.64 -34.32
N GLU A 59 18.87 -10.32 -34.22
CA GLU A 59 19.99 -9.41 -34.49
C GLU A 59 20.91 -9.30 -33.28
N LEU A 60 22.21 -9.13 -33.53
CA LEU A 60 23.19 -8.85 -32.48
C LEU A 60 22.97 -7.45 -31.91
N MET A 61 23.03 -7.33 -30.58
CA MET A 61 22.96 -6.05 -29.88
C MET A 61 24.27 -5.27 -30.08
N THR A 62 24.38 -4.55 -31.19
CA THR A 62 25.61 -3.84 -31.59
C THR A 62 25.85 -2.55 -30.81
N GLY A 63 24.81 -1.92 -30.27
CA GLY A 63 24.90 -0.64 -29.56
C GLY A 63 25.41 -0.72 -28.12
N SER A 64 25.43 -1.90 -27.50
CA SER A 64 25.83 -2.05 -26.09
C SER A 64 26.26 -3.47 -25.77
N LYS A 65 27.34 -3.62 -25.00
CA LYS A 65 27.69 -4.90 -24.37
C LYS A 65 26.90 -5.07 -23.09
N ILE A 66 26.50 -6.30 -22.79
CA ILE A 66 25.65 -6.65 -21.66
C ILE A 66 26.51 -7.31 -20.58
N PHE A 67 26.54 -6.72 -19.39
CA PHE A 67 27.16 -7.34 -18.22
C PHE A 67 26.27 -8.46 -17.70
N MET A 68 26.79 -9.69 -17.67
CA MET A 68 26.02 -10.86 -17.23
C MET A 68 26.86 -11.83 -16.42
N GLY A 69 26.22 -12.41 -15.40
CA GLY A 69 26.79 -13.41 -14.52
C GLY A 69 25.76 -13.91 -13.50
N PRO A 70 26.01 -15.06 -12.87
CA PRO A 70 25.10 -15.63 -11.88
C PRO A 70 25.14 -14.82 -10.58
N VAL A 71 24.01 -14.43 -10.03
CA VAL A 71 23.96 -13.77 -8.71
C VAL A 71 22.93 -14.46 -7.83
N TYR A 72 23.25 -14.60 -6.55
CA TYR A 72 22.31 -15.17 -5.61
C TYR A 72 21.27 -14.14 -5.18
N TYR A 73 20.01 -14.40 -5.51
CA TYR A 73 18.89 -13.60 -5.04
C TYR A 73 18.16 -14.30 -3.89
N GLN A 74 17.87 -13.53 -2.83
CA GLN A 74 17.05 -14.00 -1.73
C GLN A 74 15.57 -13.82 -2.05
N ARG A 75 14.81 -14.92 -2.02
CA ARG A 75 13.35 -14.84 -2.11
C ARG A 75 12.80 -14.23 -0.82
N LEU A 76 12.19 -13.05 -0.92
CA LEU A 76 11.55 -12.38 0.21
C LEU A 76 10.22 -13.05 0.60
N ARG A 77 9.86 -12.97 1.88
CA ARG A 77 8.65 -13.60 2.44
C ARG A 77 7.32 -12.96 2.00
N HIS A 78 7.35 -11.71 1.53
CA HIS A 78 6.14 -10.95 1.25
C HIS A 78 5.62 -11.23 -0.16
N MET A 79 4.73 -12.22 -0.26
CA MET A 79 4.11 -12.64 -1.52
C MET A 79 2.85 -11.82 -1.84
N VAL A 80 2.51 -11.70 -3.13
CA VAL A 80 1.34 -10.94 -3.60
C VAL A 80 0.03 -11.56 -3.10
N GLY A 81 -0.06 -12.89 -3.04
CA GLY A 81 -1.24 -13.60 -2.54
C GLY A 81 -1.63 -13.20 -1.11
N ASP A 82 -0.63 -12.83 -0.28
CA ASP A 82 -0.86 -12.39 1.09
C ASP A 82 -1.22 -10.90 1.22
N LYS A 83 -1.16 -10.14 0.13
CA LYS A 83 -1.43 -8.70 0.12
C LYS A 83 -2.76 -8.32 -0.53
N LEU A 84 -3.40 -9.23 -1.27
CA LEU A 84 -4.71 -8.97 -1.83
C LEU A 84 -5.73 -8.74 -0.70
N HIS A 85 -6.37 -7.57 -0.70
CA HIS A 85 -7.35 -7.16 0.29
C HIS A 85 -8.49 -6.40 -0.40
N VAL A 86 -9.69 -7.00 -0.37
CA VAL A 86 -10.92 -6.42 -0.91
C VAL A 86 -11.97 -6.37 0.19
N ARG A 87 -12.80 -5.32 0.19
CA ARG A 87 -13.99 -5.20 1.04
C ARG A 87 -15.24 -5.36 0.20
N MET A 88 -16.15 -6.23 0.64
CA MET A 88 -17.47 -6.41 0.02
C MET A 88 -18.56 -5.62 0.78
N PRO A 89 -19.67 -5.22 0.13
CA PRO A 89 -20.85 -4.71 0.81
C PRO A 89 -21.37 -5.71 1.85
N GLY A 90 -21.85 -5.23 3.00
CA GLY A 90 -22.30 -6.09 4.11
C GLY A 90 -21.18 -6.64 5.00
N ALA A 91 -19.91 -6.35 4.69
CA ALA A 91 -18.78 -6.66 5.56
C ALA A 91 -18.94 -6.06 6.97
N PRO A 92 -18.39 -6.70 8.00
CA PRO A 92 -18.58 -6.30 9.39
C PRO A 92 -18.20 -4.85 9.64
N ARG A 93 -18.93 -4.25 10.59
CA ARG A 93 -18.78 -2.87 11.05
C ARG A 93 -18.56 -2.89 12.56
N SER A 94 -17.84 -1.89 13.05
CA SER A 94 -17.70 -1.64 14.48
C SER A 94 -19.06 -1.42 15.12
N ILE A 95 -19.28 -1.99 16.30
CA ILE A 95 -20.55 -1.83 17.04
C ILE A 95 -20.72 -0.38 17.49
N LEU A 96 -19.64 0.26 17.96
CA LEU A 96 -19.68 1.61 18.50
C LEU A 96 -19.83 2.65 17.40
N SER A 97 -18.94 2.67 16.41
CA SER A 97 -18.88 3.74 15.40
C SER A 97 -19.63 3.42 14.11
N LYS A 98 -20.09 2.17 13.93
CA LYS A 98 -20.67 1.65 12.67
C LYS A 98 -19.78 1.78 11.44
N GLN A 99 -18.49 2.09 11.62
CA GLN A 99 -17.50 2.15 10.54
C GLN A 99 -16.98 0.75 10.16
N PRO A 100 -16.44 0.57 8.94
CA PRO A 100 -15.68 -0.61 8.56
C PRO A 100 -14.63 -1.04 9.61
N VAL A 101 -14.59 -2.34 9.95
CA VAL A 101 -13.55 -2.87 10.84
C VAL A 101 -12.17 -2.84 10.18
N ALA A 102 -11.10 -2.89 10.99
CA ALA A 102 -9.73 -2.94 10.49
C ALA A 102 -9.27 -4.37 10.19
N GLY A 103 -8.34 -4.48 9.23
CA GLY A 103 -7.58 -5.69 8.97
C GLY A 103 -8.25 -6.65 7.97
N ARG A 104 -7.41 -7.31 7.18
CA ARG A 104 -7.83 -8.27 6.14
C ARG A 104 -8.57 -9.48 6.72
N GLY A 105 -8.10 -10.03 7.85
CA GLY A 105 -8.69 -11.23 8.48
C GLY A 105 -10.15 -11.04 8.92
N ASN A 106 -10.55 -9.80 9.15
CA ASN A 106 -11.92 -9.45 9.54
C ASN A 106 -12.77 -8.97 8.35
N ASN A 107 -12.30 -9.17 7.10
CA ASN A 107 -12.89 -8.56 5.90
C ASN A 107 -13.07 -7.03 6.07
N GLY A 108 -12.07 -6.41 6.71
CA GLY A 108 -12.08 -5.00 7.06
C GLY A 108 -12.02 -4.08 5.86
N GLY A 109 -12.29 -2.79 6.09
CA GLY A 109 -12.15 -1.76 5.08
C GLY A 109 -10.75 -1.19 4.97
N HIS A 110 -10.56 -0.40 3.91
CA HIS A 110 -9.39 0.44 3.74
C HIS A 110 -9.58 1.73 4.55
N ARG A 111 -8.47 2.24 5.10
CA ARG A 111 -8.46 3.52 5.80
C ARG A 111 -8.29 4.63 4.78
N LEU A 112 -9.21 5.58 4.76
CA LEU A 112 -9.06 6.85 4.08
C LEU A 112 -8.66 7.88 5.14
N GLY A 113 -7.42 8.36 5.10
CA GLY A 113 -6.91 9.38 6.00
C GLY A 113 -7.16 10.80 5.49
N GLU A 114 -6.63 11.76 6.24
CA GLU A 114 -6.72 13.18 5.90
C GLU A 114 -5.98 13.49 4.60
N MET A 115 -4.83 12.85 4.37
CA MET A 115 -4.03 13.05 3.16
C MET A 115 -4.78 12.60 1.90
N GLU A 116 -5.47 11.47 1.97
CA GLU A 116 -6.28 10.98 0.86
C GLU A 116 -7.50 11.90 0.63
N SER A 117 -8.10 12.41 1.70
CA SER A 117 -9.20 13.38 1.62
C SER A 117 -8.76 14.70 0.98
N THR A 118 -7.60 15.24 1.35
CA THR A 118 -7.07 16.48 0.75
C THR A 118 -6.71 16.29 -0.71
N CYS A 119 -6.15 15.14 -1.10
CA CYS A 119 -5.92 14.82 -2.51
C CYS A 119 -7.21 14.80 -3.34
N ILE A 120 -8.30 14.21 -2.82
CA ILE A 120 -9.61 14.20 -3.51
C ILE A 120 -10.17 15.62 -3.65
N ALA A 121 -10.05 16.43 -2.60
CA ALA A 121 -10.50 17.81 -2.61
C ALA A 121 -9.69 18.67 -3.61
N ALA A 122 -8.37 18.49 -3.68
CA ALA A 122 -7.49 19.20 -4.62
C ALA A 122 -7.86 18.92 -6.09
N ASN A 123 -8.31 17.70 -6.40
CA ASN A 123 -8.81 17.34 -7.72
C ASN A 123 -10.21 17.89 -8.04
N GLY A 124 -10.89 18.51 -7.07
CA GLY A 124 -12.27 19.01 -7.24
C GLY A 124 -13.33 17.90 -7.30
N ALA A 125 -12.99 16.66 -6.92
CA ALA A 125 -13.87 15.50 -7.04
C ALA A 125 -14.84 15.38 -5.85
N ALA A 126 -15.64 16.42 -5.61
CA ALA A 126 -16.57 16.51 -4.49
C ALA A 126 -17.60 15.37 -4.44
N LEU A 127 -18.05 14.87 -5.60
CA LEU A 127 -18.98 13.75 -5.68
C LEU A 127 -18.36 12.41 -5.24
N VAL A 128 -17.05 12.24 -5.46
CA VAL A 128 -16.31 11.04 -5.05
C VAL A 128 -16.03 11.08 -3.55
N HIS A 129 -15.60 12.24 -3.05
CA HIS A 129 -15.60 12.46 -1.60
C HIS A 129 -16.98 12.14 -1.05
N LYS A 130 -18.03 12.51 -1.79
CA LYS A 130 -19.40 12.26 -1.40
C LYS A 130 -19.87 10.78 -1.47
N SER A 131 -19.31 9.94 -2.31
CA SER A 131 -19.70 8.52 -2.32
C SER A 131 -19.05 7.75 -1.16
N LEU A 132 -17.87 8.19 -0.70
CA LEU A 132 -17.09 7.50 0.34
C LEU A 132 -17.77 7.50 1.71
N TRP A 133 -18.26 8.65 2.20
CA TRP A 133 -19.07 8.70 3.45
C TRP A 133 -20.37 7.88 3.34
N GLN A 134 -21.02 7.88 2.17
CA GLN A 134 -22.22 7.07 1.95
C GLN A 134 -21.95 5.57 2.04
N GLN A 135 -20.79 5.12 1.56
CA GLN A 135 -20.37 3.72 1.62
C GLN A 135 -19.84 3.29 3.00
N SER A 136 -19.36 4.24 3.80
CA SER A 136 -18.86 4.00 5.16
C SER A 136 -20.01 3.80 6.17
N ASP A 137 -20.53 4.89 6.74
CA ASP A 137 -21.39 4.93 7.92
C ASP A 137 -22.63 5.82 7.71
N LYS A 138 -23.24 5.75 6.52
CA LYS A 138 -24.52 6.42 6.22
C LYS A 138 -25.57 6.08 7.28
N SER A 139 -26.17 7.12 7.87
CA SER A 139 -27.29 6.97 8.81
C SER A 139 -28.35 8.05 8.60
N CYS A 140 -29.62 7.70 8.86
CA CYS A 140 -30.76 8.58 8.71
C CYS A 140 -31.44 8.76 10.07
N TRP A 141 -31.65 10.00 10.50
CA TRP A 141 -32.22 10.36 11.80
C TRP A 141 -33.18 11.54 11.67
N ARG A 142 -34.02 11.73 12.70
CA ARG A 142 -34.91 12.90 12.82
C ARG A 142 -34.32 13.93 13.77
N TYR A 143 -33.99 15.10 13.26
CA TYR A 143 -33.45 16.21 14.03
C TYR A 143 -34.56 17.15 14.49
N CYS A 144 -34.51 17.52 15.77
CA CYS A 144 -35.37 18.57 16.32
C CYS A 144 -34.58 19.88 16.46
N LYS A 145 -35.26 21.03 16.33
CA LYS A 145 -34.71 22.36 16.62
C LYS A 145 -34.09 22.49 18.02
N CYS A 146 -34.50 21.64 18.97
CA CYS A 146 -33.90 21.61 20.31
C CYS A 146 -32.46 21.07 20.30
N GLY A 147 -31.97 20.57 19.16
CA GLY A 147 -30.62 20.06 19.00
C GLY A 147 -30.47 18.61 19.42
N VAL A 148 -31.48 17.75 19.20
CA VAL A 148 -31.47 16.32 19.57
C VAL A 148 -31.79 15.45 18.36
N TYR A 149 -31.07 14.34 18.22
CA TYR A 149 -31.31 13.31 17.22
C TYR A 149 -32.27 12.24 17.76
N ASN A 150 -33.40 12.06 17.10
CA ASN A 150 -34.42 11.06 17.42
C ASN A 150 -34.39 9.93 16.39
N ALA A 151 -34.87 8.75 16.80
CA ALA A 151 -35.03 7.61 15.91
C ALA A 151 -35.90 7.99 14.69
N LYS A 152 -35.67 7.31 13.55
CA LYS A 152 -36.38 7.61 12.30
C LYS A 152 -37.90 7.46 12.43
N ASP A 153 -38.35 6.55 13.29
CA ASP A 153 -39.78 6.28 13.52
C ASP A 153 -40.40 7.16 14.62
N ALA A 154 -39.61 8.04 15.25
CA ALA A 154 -40.12 8.92 16.31
C ALA A 154 -41.05 9.99 15.73
N LEU A 155 -42.25 10.12 16.33
CA LEU A 155 -43.25 11.13 15.98
C LEU A 155 -43.09 12.45 16.75
N GLU A 156 -42.50 12.37 17.95
CA GLU A 156 -42.25 13.51 18.82
C GLU A 156 -40.78 13.53 19.27
N CYS A 157 -40.29 14.70 19.63
CA CYS A 157 -38.98 14.81 20.25
C CYS A 157 -39.01 14.29 21.69
N ILE A 158 -38.01 13.48 22.05
CA ILE A 158 -37.86 12.91 23.40
C ILE A 158 -37.76 14.01 24.48
N VAL A 159 -37.22 15.18 24.16
CA VAL A 159 -36.94 16.25 25.13
C VAL A 159 -38.06 17.29 25.16
N CYS A 160 -38.32 17.96 24.02
CA CYS A 160 -39.28 19.07 23.97
C CYS A 160 -40.70 18.65 23.57
N LYS A 161 -40.94 17.36 23.27
CA LYS A 161 -42.24 16.82 22.82
C LYS A 161 -42.85 17.55 21.61
N SER A 162 -42.04 18.31 20.86
CA SER A 162 -42.49 18.95 19.64
C SER A 162 -42.57 17.93 18.51
N MET A 163 -43.59 18.06 17.67
CA MET A 163 -43.75 17.26 16.45
C MET A 163 -42.98 17.83 15.25
N GLU A 164 -42.35 19.00 15.40
CA GLU A 164 -41.49 19.61 14.39
C GLU A 164 -40.13 18.89 14.31
N LEU A 165 -40.10 17.78 13.58
CA LEU A 165 -38.90 16.97 13.31
C LEU A 165 -38.53 17.03 11.83
N GLN A 166 -37.24 17.18 11.54
CA GLN A 166 -36.69 17.17 10.18
C GLN A 166 -35.89 15.90 9.93
N ASP A 167 -36.11 15.23 8.80
CA ASP A 167 -35.28 14.10 8.38
C ASP A 167 -33.92 14.59 7.88
N ILE A 168 -32.84 14.05 8.46
CA ILE A 168 -31.45 14.40 8.11
C ILE A 168 -30.65 13.11 7.85
N GLU A 169 -29.82 13.14 6.81
CA GLU A 169 -28.79 12.14 6.55
C GLU A 169 -27.43 12.64 7.04
N VAL A 170 -26.85 11.96 8.03
CA VAL A 170 -25.52 12.27 8.58
C VAL A 170 -24.73 10.98 8.81
N PRO A 171 -23.38 11.03 8.77
CA PRO A 171 -22.55 9.94 9.23
C PRO A 171 -22.88 9.58 10.68
N TYR A 172 -22.88 8.28 11.01
CA TYR A 172 -23.15 7.84 12.38
C TYR A 172 -22.13 8.40 13.37
N THR A 173 -20.88 8.52 12.93
CA THR A 173 -19.79 9.15 13.69
C THR A 173 -20.06 10.59 14.10
N TRP A 174 -20.71 11.39 13.23
CA TRP A 174 -21.11 12.75 13.58
C TRP A 174 -22.17 12.75 14.70
N LYS A 175 -23.17 11.86 14.61
CA LYS A 175 -24.16 11.69 15.68
C LYS A 175 -23.47 11.32 17.00
N LEU A 176 -22.55 10.36 16.97
CA LEU A 176 -21.83 9.91 18.15
C LEU A 176 -21.06 11.07 18.80
N LEU A 177 -20.36 11.88 18.01
CA LEU A 177 -19.68 13.10 18.50
C LEU A 177 -20.65 14.08 19.18
N CYS A 178 -21.80 14.34 18.57
CA CYS A 178 -22.81 15.21 19.18
C CYS A 178 -23.34 14.65 20.51
N ASP A 179 -23.55 13.33 20.60
CA ASP A 179 -24.03 12.68 21.82
C ASP A 179 -22.96 12.72 22.93
N GLU A 180 -21.68 12.51 22.60
CA GLU A 180 -20.55 12.64 23.53
C GLU A 180 -20.39 14.09 24.03
N LEU A 181 -20.49 15.09 23.16
CA LEU A 181 -20.44 16.50 23.55
C LEU A 181 -21.60 16.88 24.48
N ARG A 182 -22.81 16.33 24.24
CA ARG A 182 -23.96 16.54 25.14
C ARG A 182 -23.73 15.94 26.52
N GLN A 183 -23.06 14.79 26.63
CA GLN A 183 -22.70 14.21 27.92
C GLN A 183 -21.76 15.11 28.72
N CYS A 184 -20.90 15.87 28.03
CA CYS A 184 -20.05 16.91 28.64
C CYS A 184 -20.81 18.21 28.95
N GLY A 185 -22.12 18.28 28.73
CA GLY A 185 -22.93 19.48 28.94
C GLY A 185 -22.84 20.52 27.82
N ILE A 186 -22.20 20.18 26.69
CA ILE A 186 -22.06 21.08 25.53
C ILE A 186 -23.22 20.81 24.57
N LYS A 187 -24.03 21.84 24.32
CA LYS A 187 -25.14 21.76 23.38
C LYS A 187 -24.66 22.17 21.98
N VAL A 188 -24.62 21.21 21.06
CA VAL A 188 -24.40 21.47 19.63
C VAL A 188 -25.76 21.80 19.00
N THR A 189 -26.00 23.08 18.73
CA THR A 189 -27.22 23.62 18.07
C THR A 189 -27.04 23.75 16.58
#